data_AF-A0A1M2V7F7-F1
#
_entry.id   AF-A0A1M2V7F7-F1
#
_cell.length_a   1.000
_cell.length_b   1.000
_cell.length_c   1.000
_cell.angle_alpha   90.00
_cell.angle_beta   90.00
_cell.angle_gamma   90.00
#
_symmetry.space_group_name_H-M   'P 1'
#
loop_
_entity.id
_entity.type
_entity.pdbx_description
1 polymer ?
#
loop_
_entity_poly.entity_id
_entity_poly.type
_entity_poly.pdbx_seq_one_letter_code
_entity_poly.pdbx_strand_id
1 'polypeptide(L)'
;MTMGSAASKSARKLAKTVSPGWAGARTSNPAEHAPSPRPVMPLASETKTEAIMKDGSDTLLANLQKLGQVRVDHNMRTIKPAADQAQHIHESRLLSEDQARSSRQPHNRLVAASLTELLEERKYAPTLKALEELPKKYAIDSDKVERLARYVNSPSVHPDSVKRWVSEDGAEQTTMLASWVNPKAQGA
;
A
#
# COMPACT_ATOMS: atom_id res chain seq x y z
N MET A 1 44.83 -26.14 22.30
CA MET A 1 44.71 -25.08 21.29
C MET A 1 43.30 -24.54 21.34
N THR A 2 43.19 -23.22 21.52
CA THR A 2 41.99 -22.41 21.72
C THR A 2 41.49 -21.78 20.42
N MET A 3 40.26 -21.25 20.49
CA MET A 3 39.49 -20.36 19.61
C MET A 3 38.35 -21.08 18.84
N GLY A 4 37.07 -20.79 19.03
CA GLY A 4 36.40 -19.61 19.62
C GLY A 4 35.68 -18.85 18.50
N SER A 5 34.40 -19.13 18.26
CA SER A 5 33.56 -18.35 17.34
C SER A 5 32.39 -17.74 18.12
N ALA A 6 32.51 -16.43 18.34
CA ALA A 6 31.52 -15.61 19.03
C ALA A 6 30.41 -15.19 18.06
N ALA A 7 29.18 -15.59 18.33
CA ALA A 7 27.99 -15.10 17.64
C ALA A 7 27.50 -13.80 18.31
N SER A 8 27.66 -12.67 17.62
CA SER A 8 27.22 -11.35 18.05
C SER A 8 25.69 -11.21 17.92
N LYS A 9 24.98 -11.25 19.07
CA LYS A 9 23.53 -10.96 19.14
C LYS A 9 23.32 -9.46 19.33
N SER A 10 22.77 -8.78 18.32
CA SER A 10 22.32 -7.39 18.44
C SER A 10 20.96 -7.33 19.15
N ALA A 11 20.96 -6.82 20.38
CA ALA A 11 19.73 -6.57 21.14
C ALA A 11 19.03 -5.30 20.61
N ARG A 12 17.84 -5.45 20.02
CA ARG A 12 17.00 -4.31 19.63
C ARG A 12 16.42 -3.64 20.87
N LYS A 13 16.75 -2.37 21.10
CA LYS A 13 16.12 -1.55 22.16
C LYS A 13 14.76 -1.04 21.68
N LEU A 14 13.71 -1.32 22.44
CA LEU A 14 12.38 -0.72 22.27
C LEU A 14 12.39 0.75 22.73
N ALA A 15 11.68 1.61 22.01
CA ALA A 15 11.54 3.03 22.35
C ALA A 15 10.73 3.22 23.63
N LYS A 16 11.18 4.15 24.48
CA LYS A 16 10.59 4.49 25.78
C LYS A 16 9.39 5.42 25.55
N THR A 17 8.18 4.95 25.80
CA THR A 17 6.95 5.75 25.74
C THR A 17 6.93 6.79 26.85
N VAL A 18 6.79 8.06 26.47
CA VAL A 18 6.50 9.18 27.39
C VAL A 18 5.01 9.14 27.72
N SER A 19 4.66 9.08 29.00
CA SER A 19 3.26 9.16 29.45
C SER A 19 2.71 10.58 29.22
N PRO A 20 1.57 10.76 28.55
CA PRO A 20 0.99 12.09 28.34
C PRO A 20 0.48 12.71 29.65
N GLY A 21 0.74 14.01 29.83
CA GLY A 21 0.42 14.80 31.03
C GLY A 21 -1.06 15.09 31.29
N TRP A 22 -1.99 14.33 30.70
CA TRP A 22 -3.43 14.43 31.00
C TRP A 22 -3.82 13.58 32.22
N ALA A 23 -2.95 12.71 32.74
CA ALA A 23 -3.24 11.97 33.97
C ALA A 23 -3.41 12.96 35.14
N GLY A 24 -4.68 13.24 35.49
CA GLY A 24 -5.10 14.33 36.34
C GLY A 24 -4.43 14.35 37.71
N ALA A 25 -3.93 15.54 38.06
CA ALA A 25 -3.47 15.89 39.40
C ALA A 25 -4.65 15.82 40.38
N ARG A 26 -4.50 14.96 41.40
CA ARG A 26 -5.43 14.92 42.54
C ARG A 26 -5.24 16.19 43.39
N THR A 27 -6.35 16.83 43.70
CA THR A 27 -6.51 18.07 44.48
C THR A 27 -5.77 18.05 45.82
N SER A 28 -5.03 19.11 46.14
CA SER A 28 -4.52 19.38 47.50
C SER A 28 -5.37 20.43 48.23
N ASN A 29 -6.03 19.96 49.29
CA ASN A 29 -6.39 20.57 50.59
C ASN A 29 -7.16 21.92 50.70
N PRO A 30 -8.18 22.02 51.58
CA PRO A 30 -8.95 23.24 51.84
C PRO A 30 -8.40 24.00 53.06
N ALA A 31 -7.87 25.19 52.86
CA ALA A 31 -7.73 26.19 53.91
C ALA A 31 -7.34 27.53 53.30
N GLU A 32 -8.29 28.44 53.04
CA GLU A 32 -8.01 29.88 53.00
C GLU A 32 -9.29 30.73 53.08
N HIS A 33 -9.53 31.24 54.29
CA HIS A 33 -9.97 32.60 54.67
C HIS A 33 -11.24 33.25 54.05
N ALA A 34 -12.22 33.51 54.93
CA ALA A 34 -13.27 34.56 54.80
C ALA A 34 -12.71 35.92 55.30
N PRO A 35 -13.29 37.11 54.97
CA PRO A 35 -14.52 37.58 55.63
C PRO A 35 -15.44 38.61 54.88
N SER A 36 -16.69 38.75 55.38
CA SER A 36 -17.55 39.98 55.51
C SER A 36 -18.99 39.83 55.00
N PRO A 37 -20.04 40.29 55.75
CA PRO A 37 -21.43 39.89 55.54
C PRO A 37 -22.16 40.90 54.65
N ARG A 38 -22.45 40.50 53.40
CA ARG A 38 -23.60 41.05 52.66
C ARG A 38 -24.79 40.15 52.95
N PRO A 39 -26.04 40.65 53.06
CA PRO A 39 -27.19 39.77 52.99
C PRO A 39 -27.15 39.08 51.62
N VAL A 40 -26.68 37.84 51.63
CA VAL A 40 -26.65 36.96 50.47
C VAL A 40 -28.10 36.63 50.22
N MET A 41 -28.78 37.41 49.37
CA MET A 41 -29.99 36.89 48.77
C MET A 41 -29.53 35.64 48.00
N PRO A 42 -30.01 34.44 48.33
CA PRO A 42 -29.55 33.24 47.66
C PRO A 42 -29.94 33.37 46.19
N LEU A 43 -28.94 33.49 45.29
CA LEU A 43 -29.17 33.48 43.85
C LEU A 43 -29.77 32.15 43.39
N ALA A 44 -29.71 31.12 44.23
CA ALA A 44 -30.32 29.82 44.03
C ALA A 44 -31.37 29.57 45.10
N SER A 45 -32.63 29.49 44.70
CA SER A 45 -33.70 28.98 45.58
C SER A 45 -33.74 27.47 45.50
N GLU A 46 -33.84 26.79 46.64
CA GLU A 46 -34.01 25.32 46.70
C GLU A 46 -35.40 24.89 46.21
N THR A 47 -36.36 25.82 46.16
CA THR A 47 -37.70 25.60 45.65
C THR A 47 -37.83 26.07 44.20
N LYS A 48 -38.61 25.32 43.42
CA LYS A 48 -38.87 25.55 42.00
C LYS A 48 -39.63 26.87 41.80
N THR A 49 -38.88 27.96 41.70
CA THR A 49 -39.41 29.32 41.49
C THR A 49 -39.69 29.56 40.00
N GLU A 50 -40.68 30.41 39.68
CA GLU A 50 -41.06 30.75 38.29
C GLU A 50 -39.89 31.29 37.45
N ALA A 51 -38.96 32.01 38.09
CA ALA A 51 -37.71 32.46 37.47
C ALA A 51 -36.80 31.30 37.02
N ILE A 52 -36.71 30.22 37.81
CA ILE A 52 -35.93 29.00 37.47
C ILE A 52 -36.58 28.26 36.30
N MET A 53 -37.92 28.23 36.27
CA MET A 53 -38.66 27.61 35.17
C MET A 53 -38.44 28.35 33.85
N LYS A 54 -38.43 29.69 33.89
CA LYS A 54 -38.21 30.54 32.72
C LYS A 54 -36.77 30.49 32.20
N ASP A 55 -35.79 30.35 33.10
CA ASP A 55 -34.37 30.25 32.73
C ASP A 55 -34.01 28.85 32.20
N GLY A 56 -34.69 27.81 32.69
CA GLY A 56 -34.51 26.42 32.23
C GLY A 56 -35.26 26.08 30.93
N SER A 57 -36.25 26.86 30.54
CA SER A 57 -36.98 26.66 29.29
C SER A 57 -36.47 27.60 28.21
N ASP A 58 -35.95 27.01 27.13
CA ASP A 58 -36.40 27.29 25.76
C ASP A 58 -35.33 27.74 24.75
N THR A 59 -34.11 28.09 25.15
CA THR A 59 -33.10 28.50 24.14
C THR A 59 -32.41 27.32 23.46
N LEU A 60 -32.06 26.27 24.20
CA LEU A 60 -31.40 25.08 23.66
C LEU A 60 -32.35 24.27 22.78
N LEU A 61 -33.58 24.03 23.24
CA LEU A 61 -34.56 23.23 22.51
C LEU A 61 -35.02 23.92 21.22
N ALA A 62 -35.25 25.23 21.25
CA ALA A 62 -35.57 26.00 20.04
C ALA A 62 -34.43 26.00 19.01
N ASN A 63 -33.17 26.08 19.47
CA ASN A 63 -32.01 26.03 18.57
C ASN A 63 -31.79 24.63 17.98
N LEU A 64 -32.04 23.56 18.75
CA LEU A 64 -32.00 22.18 18.26
C LEU A 64 -33.11 21.90 17.23
N GLN A 65 -34.31 22.45 17.44
CA GLN A 65 -35.40 22.36 16.46
C GLN A 65 -35.07 23.10 15.14
N LYS A 66 -34.41 24.26 15.21
CA LYS A 66 -34.00 25.04 14.02
C LYS A 66 -32.92 24.36 13.19
N LEU A 67 -32.02 23.59 13.81
CA LEU A 67 -30.89 22.98 13.10
C LEU A 67 -31.31 21.75 12.28
N GLY A 68 -32.45 21.10 12.61
CA GLY A 68 -32.94 19.92 11.91
C GLY A 68 -31.92 18.76 11.91
N GLN A 69 -32.30 17.62 11.33
CA GLN A 69 -31.35 16.53 11.15
C GLN A 69 -30.34 16.90 10.05
N VAL A 70 -29.06 17.01 10.41
CA VAL A 70 -27.98 17.24 9.46
C VAL A 70 -27.89 16.05 8.50
N ARG A 71 -28.15 16.29 7.22
CA ARG A 71 -27.94 15.31 6.16
C ARG A 71 -26.46 15.30 5.79
N VAL A 72 -25.77 14.25 6.21
CA VAL A 72 -24.41 13.96 5.76
C VAL A 72 -24.53 13.08 4.53
N ASP A 73 -23.95 13.50 3.41
CA ASP A 73 -23.83 12.65 2.22
C ASP A 73 -22.82 11.53 2.52
N HIS A 74 -23.33 10.32 2.74
CA HIS A 74 -22.50 9.16 3.03
C HIS A 74 -21.95 8.55 1.73
N ASN A 75 -21.12 9.29 1.00
CA ASN A 75 -20.33 8.75 -0.12
C ASN A 75 -19.04 8.06 0.36
N MET A 76 -19.03 7.55 1.59
CA MET A 76 -17.87 6.87 2.18
C MET A 76 -17.79 5.44 1.67
N ARG A 77 -16.98 5.23 0.62
CA ARG A 77 -16.53 3.87 0.25
C ARG A 77 -15.69 3.34 1.39
N THR A 78 -16.21 2.35 2.12
CA THR A 78 -15.42 1.64 3.12
C THR A 78 -14.38 0.79 2.39
N ILE A 79 -13.19 1.33 2.19
CA ILE A 79 -12.05 0.54 1.75
C ILE A 79 -11.74 -0.39 2.92
N LYS A 80 -11.85 -1.70 2.70
CA LYS A 80 -11.50 -2.74 3.68
C LYS A 80 -10.29 -3.50 3.15
N PRO A 81 -9.06 -2.96 3.32
CA PRO A 81 -7.86 -3.55 2.73
C PRO A 81 -7.66 -5.02 3.13
N ALA A 82 -8.05 -5.37 4.36
CA ALA A 82 -7.97 -6.74 4.85
C ALA A 82 -8.97 -7.70 4.19
N ALA A 83 -10.16 -7.22 3.82
CA ALA A 83 -11.14 -8.03 3.09
C ALA A 83 -10.70 -8.24 1.64
N ASP A 84 -10.18 -7.19 1.00
CA ASP A 84 -9.66 -7.25 -0.37
C ASP A 84 -8.45 -8.18 -0.46
N GLN A 85 -7.54 -8.12 0.53
CA GLN A 85 -6.39 -9.01 0.61
C GLN A 85 -6.82 -10.47 0.86
N ALA A 86 -7.83 -10.70 1.70
CA ALA A 86 -8.37 -12.04 1.91
C ALA A 86 -8.98 -12.61 0.62
N GLN A 87 -9.76 -11.80 -0.12
CA GLN A 87 -10.31 -12.20 -1.42
C GLN A 87 -9.21 -12.57 -2.41
N HIS A 88 -8.18 -11.73 -2.53
CA HIS A 88 -7.03 -12.02 -3.39
C HIS A 88 -6.31 -13.33 -3.01
N ILE A 89 -6.17 -13.62 -1.71
CA ILE A 89 -5.60 -14.89 -1.25
C ILE A 89 -6.49 -16.07 -1.65
N HIS A 90 -7.82 -15.96 -1.51
CA HIS A 90 -8.75 -17.01 -1.92
C HIS A 90 -8.72 -17.24 -3.45
N GLU A 91 -8.73 -16.16 -4.23
CA GLU A 91 -8.62 -16.23 -5.69
C GLU A 91 -7.31 -16.87 -6.13
N SER A 92 -6.18 -16.44 -5.54
CA SER A 92 -4.87 -17.02 -5.87
C SER A 92 -4.80 -18.52 -5.56
N ARG A 93 -5.45 -18.97 -4.48
CA ARG A 93 -5.53 -20.39 -4.12
C ARG A 93 -6.38 -21.17 -5.13
N LEU A 94 -7.57 -20.69 -5.47
CA LEU A 94 -8.44 -21.32 -6.49
C LEU A 94 -7.71 -21.46 -7.83
N LEU A 95 -7.04 -20.40 -8.27
CA LEU A 95 -6.24 -20.42 -9.49
C LEU A 95 -5.08 -21.43 -9.42
N SER A 96 -4.45 -21.56 -8.26
CA SER A 96 -3.36 -22.53 -8.06
C SER A 96 -3.88 -23.97 -8.03
N GLU A 97 -5.06 -24.20 -7.46
CA GLU A 97 -5.71 -25.51 -7.47
C GLU A 97 -6.14 -25.93 -8.88
N ASP A 98 -6.70 -25.02 -9.67
CA ASP A 98 -7.03 -25.27 -11.07
C ASP A 98 -5.77 -25.56 -11.91
N GLN A 99 -4.69 -24.83 -11.66
CA GLN A 99 -3.40 -25.09 -12.31
C GLN A 99 -2.78 -26.41 -11.89
N ALA A 100 -2.89 -26.80 -10.62
CA ALA A 100 -2.37 -28.08 -10.14
C ALA A 100 -3.17 -29.27 -10.66
N ARG A 101 -4.47 -29.09 -10.91
CA ARG A 101 -5.35 -30.11 -11.51
C ARG A 101 -5.14 -30.26 -13.01
N SER A 102 -4.67 -29.20 -13.68
CA SER A 102 -4.42 -29.21 -15.12
C SER A 102 -3.00 -29.71 -15.43
N SER A 103 -2.90 -30.78 -16.22
CA SER A 103 -1.62 -31.19 -16.82
C SER A 103 -1.18 -30.30 -17.99
N ARG A 104 -2.06 -29.40 -18.45
CA ARG A 104 -1.80 -28.46 -19.55
C ARG A 104 -1.42 -27.09 -19.01
N GLN A 105 -0.49 -26.44 -19.70
CA GLN A 105 -0.11 -25.07 -19.41
C GLN A 105 -1.35 -24.16 -19.55
N PRO A 106 -1.62 -23.28 -18.56
CA PRO A 106 -2.74 -22.36 -18.61
C PRO A 106 -2.58 -21.37 -19.77
N HIS A 107 -3.63 -21.24 -20.60
CA HIS A 107 -3.63 -20.31 -21.73
C HIS A 107 -3.38 -18.87 -21.27
N ASN A 108 -2.53 -18.15 -21.99
CA ASN A 108 -2.12 -16.76 -21.69
C ASN A 108 -1.45 -16.55 -20.32
N ARG A 109 -0.87 -17.59 -19.72
CA ARG A 109 -0.15 -17.46 -18.45
C ARG A 109 1.19 -18.18 -18.50
N LEU A 110 2.25 -17.39 -18.44
CA LEU A 110 3.63 -17.86 -18.47
C LEU A 110 4.36 -17.57 -17.16
N VAL A 111 5.34 -18.43 -16.88
CA VAL A 111 6.38 -18.16 -15.88
C VAL A 111 7.31 -17.06 -16.44
N ALA A 112 7.85 -16.22 -15.58
CA ALA A 112 8.72 -15.11 -15.97
C ALA A 112 9.90 -15.56 -16.86
N ALA A 113 10.50 -16.71 -16.58
CA ALA A 113 11.59 -17.28 -17.39
C ALA A 113 11.14 -17.60 -18.83
N SER A 114 9.98 -18.24 -19.01
CA SER A 114 9.43 -18.52 -20.34
C SER A 114 9.01 -17.25 -21.08
N LEU A 115 8.59 -16.21 -20.35
CA LEU A 115 8.29 -14.91 -20.94
C LEU A 115 9.57 -14.22 -21.44
N THR A 116 10.67 -14.32 -20.71
CA THR A 116 11.97 -13.79 -21.19
C THR A 116 12.44 -14.54 -22.44
N GLU A 117 12.29 -15.87 -22.48
CA GLU A 117 12.60 -16.67 -23.68
C GLU A 117 11.72 -16.26 -24.87
N LEU A 118 10.40 -16.14 -24.68
CA LEU A 118 9.48 -15.70 -25.72
C LEU A 118 9.88 -14.34 -26.30
N LEU A 119 10.22 -13.37 -25.45
CA LEU A 119 10.62 -12.04 -25.89
C LEU A 119 11.97 -12.04 -26.62
N GLU A 120 12.93 -12.87 -26.18
CA GLU A 120 14.20 -13.08 -26.89
C GLU A 120 13.97 -13.73 -28.25
N GLU A 121 13.19 -14.82 -28.33
CA GLU A 121 12.89 -15.47 -29.62
C GLU A 121 12.17 -14.52 -30.57
N ARG A 122 11.25 -13.69 -30.04
CA ARG A 122 10.56 -12.66 -30.82
C ARG A 122 11.54 -11.65 -31.41
N LYS A 123 12.56 -11.23 -30.67
CA LYS A 123 13.57 -10.25 -31.11
C LYS A 123 14.38 -10.74 -32.31
N TYR A 124 14.70 -12.03 -32.35
CA TYR A 124 15.48 -12.65 -33.43
C TYR A 124 14.63 -13.34 -34.50
N ALA A 125 13.30 -13.24 -34.43
CA ALA A 125 12.41 -13.86 -35.41
C ALA A 125 12.66 -13.28 -36.83
N PRO A 126 13.06 -14.10 -37.81
CA PRO A 126 13.47 -13.62 -39.13
C PRO A 126 12.30 -13.35 -40.09
N THR A 127 11.11 -13.90 -39.81
CA THR A 127 9.98 -13.91 -40.74
C THR A 127 8.67 -13.61 -40.02
N LEU A 128 7.74 -12.90 -40.68
CA LEU A 128 6.40 -12.63 -40.15
C LEU A 128 5.66 -13.90 -39.72
N LYS A 129 5.77 -14.98 -40.52
CA LYS A 129 5.17 -16.29 -40.19
C LYS A 129 5.70 -16.87 -38.88
N ALA A 130 6.99 -16.73 -38.61
CA ALA A 130 7.58 -17.19 -37.37
C ALA A 130 7.05 -16.40 -36.16
N LEU A 131 6.74 -15.11 -36.36
CA LEU A 131 6.17 -14.24 -35.33
C LEU A 131 4.70 -14.59 -35.02
N GLU A 132 3.95 -15.13 -35.98
CA GLU A 132 2.58 -15.64 -35.79
C GLU A 132 2.52 -17.04 -35.17
N GLU A 133 3.57 -17.85 -35.38
CA GLU A 133 3.67 -19.20 -34.81
C GLU A 133 4.22 -19.20 -33.39
N LEU A 134 5.05 -18.21 -33.04
CA LEU A 134 5.65 -18.07 -31.71
C LEU A 134 4.61 -18.11 -30.57
N PRO A 135 3.52 -17.32 -30.60
CA PRO A 135 2.54 -17.28 -29.52
C PRO A 135 1.84 -18.64 -29.33
N LYS A 136 1.66 -19.41 -30.41
CA LYS A 136 1.02 -20.73 -30.38
C LYS A 136 1.86 -21.74 -29.59
N LYS A 137 3.19 -21.69 -29.71
CA LYS A 137 4.10 -22.57 -28.96
C LYS A 137 3.99 -22.38 -27.45
N TYR A 138 3.78 -21.14 -27.03
CA TYR A 138 3.68 -20.76 -25.62
C TYR A 138 2.24 -20.70 -25.10
N ALA A 139 1.25 -21.13 -25.90
CA ALA A 139 -0.18 -21.01 -25.60
C ALA A 139 -0.60 -19.59 -25.19
N ILE A 140 -0.23 -18.59 -26.00
CA ILE A 140 -0.63 -17.18 -25.82
C ILE A 140 -1.26 -16.66 -27.11
N ASP A 141 -2.23 -15.76 -26.98
CA ASP A 141 -2.81 -15.02 -28.10
C ASP A 141 -1.79 -14.03 -28.68
N SER A 142 -1.70 -13.95 -30.02
CA SER A 142 -0.83 -13.00 -30.74
C SER A 142 -1.02 -11.57 -30.26
N ASP A 143 -2.28 -11.14 -30.09
CA ASP A 143 -2.64 -9.79 -29.66
C ASP A 143 -2.09 -9.42 -28.29
N LYS A 144 -1.98 -10.41 -27.39
CA LYS A 144 -1.45 -10.18 -26.04
C LYS A 144 0.06 -10.06 -26.07
N VAL A 145 0.73 -10.88 -26.88
CA VAL A 145 2.19 -10.77 -27.10
C VAL A 145 2.53 -9.41 -27.69
N GLU A 146 1.76 -8.93 -28.67
CA GLU A 146 1.99 -7.59 -29.25
C GLU A 146 1.77 -6.47 -28.25
N ARG A 147 0.72 -6.53 -27.42
CA ARG A 147 0.50 -5.54 -26.36
C ARG A 147 1.62 -5.56 -25.34
N LEU A 148 2.05 -6.75 -24.91
CA LEU A 148 3.15 -6.91 -23.97
C LEU A 148 4.45 -6.34 -24.53
N ALA A 149 4.76 -6.61 -25.79
CA ALA A 149 5.96 -6.13 -26.46
C ALA A 149 6.05 -4.59 -26.57
N ARG A 150 4.94 -3.86 -26.41
CA ARG A 150 4.96 -2.37 -26.35
C ARG A 150 5.54 -1.85 -25.04
N TYR A 151 5.41 -2.61 -23.96
CA TYR A 151 5.76 -2.16 -22.61
C TYR A 151 6.95 -2.92 -22.01
N VAL A 152 7.13 -4.18 -22.40
CA VAL A 152 8.13 -5.09 -21.83
C VAL A 152 8.94 -5.71 -22.97
N ASN A 153 10.26 -5.63 -22.86
CA ASN A 153 11.19 -6.26 -23.77
C ASN A 153 12.34 -6.88 -23.00
N SER A 154 13.04 -7.83 -23.61
CA SER A 154 14.25 -8.40 -23.04
C SER A 154 15.42 -7.39 -23.18
N PRO A 155 16.33 -7.34 -22.18
CA PRO A 155 17.45 -6.41 -22.22
C PRO A 155 18.37 -6.77 -23.39
N SER A 156 18.68 -5.80 -24.25
CA SER A 156 19.63 -6.00 -25.34
C SER A 156 20.78 -5.01 -25.28
N VAL A 157 21.99 -5.46 -25.59
CA VAL A 157 23.20 -4.66 -25.51
C VAL A 157 23.53 -4.08 -26.88
N HIS A 158 23.81 -2.78 -26.94
CA HIS A 158 24.38 -2.18 -28.15
C HIS A 158 25.85 -2.62 -28.28
N PRO A 159 26.23 -3.33 -29.36
CA PRO A 159 27.55 -3.97 -29.48
C PRO A 159 28.71 -2.97 -29.35
N ASP A 160 28.52 -1.75 -29.82
CA ASP A 160 29.56 -0.70 -29.80
C ASP A 160 29.70 0.03 -28.45
N SER A 161 28.86 -0.30 -27.46
CA SER A 161 28.77 0.46 -26.19
C SER A 161 29.51 -0.17 -25.01
N VAL A 162 30.23 -1.27 -25.24
CA VAL A 162 30.90 -2.03 -24.18
C VAL A 162 32.14 -1.28 -23.71
N LYS A 163 32.05 -0.66 -22.54
CA LYS A 163 33.19 -0.02 -21.88
C LYS A 163 33.62 -0.85 -20.68
N ARG A 164 34.86 -1.32 -20.70
CA ARG A 164 35.49 -2.02 -19.58
C ARG A 164 36.48 -1.08 -18.91
N TRP A 165 36.43 -0.99 -17.59
CA TRP A 165 37.38 -0.24 -16.80
C TRP A 165 37.62 -0.95 -15.47
N VAL A 166 38.81 -0.75 -14.91
CA VAL A 166 39.19 -1.33 -13.61
C VAL A 166 38.94 -0.27 -12.56
N SER A 167 38.12 -0.60 -11.56
CA SER A 167 37.85 0.29 -10.43
C SER A 167 39.09 0.41 -9.54
N GLU A 168 39.12 1.46 -8.72
CA GLU A 168 40.20 1.73 -7.76
C GLU A 168 40.42 0.55 -6.78
N ASP A 169 39.36 -0.24 -6.54
CA ASP A 169 39.39 -1.46 -5.72
C ASP A 169 39.96 -2.71 -6.44
N GLY A 170 40.44 -2.56 -7.69
CA GLY A 170 40.91 -3.67 -8.52
C GLY A 170 39.79 -4.52 -9.14
N ALA A 171 38.52 -4.16 -8.93
CA ALA A 171 37.38 -4.85 -9.51
C ALA A 171 37.15 -4.41 -10.97
N GLU A 172 37.07 -5.37 -11.89
CA GLU A 172 36.71 -5.10 -13.29
C GLU A 172 35.23 -4.74 -13.38
N GLN A 173 34.93 -3.54 -13.88
CA GLN A 173 33.57 -3.10 -14.16
C GLN A 173 33.35 -3.01 -15.67
N THR A 174 32.20 -3.52 -16.12
CA THR A 174 31.76 -3.42 -17.52
C THR A 174 30.46 -2.64 -17.55
N THR A 175 30.47 -1.50 -18.24
CA THR A 175 29.26 -0.71 -18.52
C THR A 175 28.86 -0.94 -19.97
N MET A 176 27.58 -1.21 -20.19
CA MET A 176 26.99 -1.46 -21.50
C MET A 176 25.74 -0.60 -21.65
N LEU A 177 25.50 -0.06 -22.84
CA LEU A 177 24.28 0.67 -23.14
C LEU A 177 23.19 -0.33 -23.54
N ALA A 178 22.08 -0.30 -22.80
CA ALA A 178 20.89 -1.03 -23.17
C ALA A 178 20.24 -0.39 -24.40
N SER A 179 19.88 -1.20 -25.38
CA SER A 179 19.15 -0.79 -26.58
C SER A 179 17.81 -1.49 -26.65
N TRP A 180 16.84 -0.87 -27.32
CA TRP A 180 15.55 -1.48 -27.61
C TRP A 180 15.58 -2.01 -29.04
N VAL A 181 15.49 -3.33 -29.19
CA VAL A 181 15.46 -3.97 -30.52
C VAL A 181 14.05 -4.46 -30.77
N ASN A 182 13.44 -3.95 -31.85
CA ASN A 182 12.21 -4.51 -32.40
C ASN A 182 12.56 -5.46 -33.54
N PRO A 183 11.83 -6.59 -33.68
CA PRO A 183 12.05 -7.49 -34.81
C PRO A 183 11.81 -6.75 -36.12
N LYS A 184 12.81 -6.78 -37.01
CA LYS A 184 12.67 -6.30 -38.38
C LYS A 184 11.97 -7.39 -39.16
N ALA A 185 10.65 -7.41 -39.10
CA ALA A 185 9.89 -8.33 -39.93
C ALA A 185 10.03 -7.90 -41.39
N GLN A 186 10.89 -8.58 -42.15
CA GLN A 186 11.01 -8.37 -43.58
C GLN A 186 9.76 -8.97 -44.24
N GLY A 187 8.90 -8.09 -44.77
CA GLY A 187 7.84 -8.50 -45.69
C GLY A 187 8.49 -8.95 -46.99
N ALA A 188 8.22 -10.19 -47.38
CA ALA A 188 8.39 -10.64 -48.75
C ALA A 188 7.20 -10.15 -49.59
#